data_AF-A0A9P7FJW6-F1
#
_entry.id   AF-A0A9P7FJW6-F1
#
_cell.length_a   1.000
_cell.length_b   1.000
_cell.length_c   1.000
_cell.angle_alpha   90.00
_cell.angle_beta   90.00
_cell.angle_gamma   90.00
#
_symmetry.space_group_name_H-M   'P 1'
#
loop_
_entity.id
_entity.type
_entity.pdbx_description
1 polymer ?
#
loop_
_entity_poly.entity_id
_entity_poly.type
_entity_poly.pdbx_seq_one_letter_code
_entity_poly.pdbx_strand_id
1 'polypeptide(L)'
;MMAGIMSYFGGRRDTKQAARDAIVGLRQQLQMIEKKEEHLQKKIDEELKKAKANAVSNKAVATQALRRKKASESEMDRLAGQRLQLELQINTLESANLNAETMAAMKKASDVLASIHGNMTMDKVDSTMSKITEQREIATEIAEALSYPTGTEADEDELKAELAELEQETLDERLAGAEHVPLHIPAGARRVEERPTVAVEDDEEAQLRELQAALAM
;
A
#
# COMPACT_ATOMS: atom_id res chain seq x y z
N MET A 1 -51.09 11.55 40.74
CA MET A 1 -50.27 12.19 39.70
C MET A 1 -49.21 11.18 39.27
N MET A 2 -49.42 10.50 38.16
CA MET A 2 -48.50 9.48 37.63
C MET A 2 -48.47 9.64 36.11
N ALA A 3 -47.30 10.02 35.58
CA ALA A 3 -46.73 9.62 34.29
C ALA A 3 -45.72 10.67 33.85
N GLY A 4 -44.44 10.31 33.78
CA GLY A 4 -43.41 11.21 33.27
C GLY A 4 -41.98 10.72 33.31
N ILE A 5 -41.70 9.40 33.26
CA ILE A 5 -40.33 8.87 33.09
C ILE A 5 -40.37 7.59 32.25
N MET A 6 -40.84 7.67 31.01
CA MET A 6 -40.76 6.53 30.08
C MET A 6 -40.61 6.99 28.63
N SER A 7 -39.56 7.77 28.32
CA SER A 7 -39.22 8.07 26.92
C SER A 7 -37.74 8.41 26.71
N TYR A 8 -36.82 7.69 27.37
CA TYR A 8 -35.38 7.80 27.08
C TYR A 8 -34.73 6.47 26.63
N PHE A 9 -35.55 5.44 26.37
CA PHE A 9 -35.10 4.18 25.78
C PHE A 9 -35.64 4.04 24.36
N GLY A 10 -35.29 5.00 23.50
CA GLY A 10 -35.51 4.92 22.06
C GLY A 10 -34.38 4.15 21.40
N GLY A 11 -34.69 2.92 20.98
CA GLY A 11 -33.90 1.99 20.16
C GLY A 11 -32.46 2.36 19.80
N ARG A 12 -31.49 1.58 20.30
CA ARG A 12 -30.15 1.50 19.71
C ARG A 12 -30.31 1.16 18.23
N ARG A 13 -30.16 2.16 17.35
CA ARG A 13 -29.83 1.93 15.94
C ARG A 13 -28.60 1.03 15.93
N ASP A 14 -28.64 -0.04 15.16
CA ASP A 14 -27.49 -0.91 14.98
C ASP A 14 -26.29 -0.03 14.60
N THR A 15 -25.28 0.04 15.47
CA THR A 15 -24.11 0.91 15.30
C THR A 15 -23.38 0.59 14.00
N LYS A 16 -23.49 -0.67 13.54
CA LYS A 16 -22.98 -1.13 12.25
C LYS A 16 -23.74 -0.51 11.08
N GLN A 17 -25.07 -0.46 11.17
CA GLN A 17 -25.90 0.19 10.15
C GLN A 17 -25.64 1.70 10.11
N ALA A 18 -25.54 2.34 11.28
CA ALA A 18 -25.23 3.77 11.35
C ALA A 18 -23.85 4.11 10.75
N ALA A 19 -22.83 3.27 10.97
CA ALA A 19 -21.50 3.46 10.36
C ALA A 19 -21.54 3.30 8.83
N ARG A 20 -22.28 2.30 8.33
CA ARG A 20 -22.46 2.10 6.87
C ARG A 20 -23.18 3.27 6.22
N ASP A 21 -24.27 3.73 6.83
CA ASP A 21 -25.04 4.87 6.34
C ASP A 21 -24.17 6.15 6.31
N ALA A 22 -23.34 6.35 7.35
CA ALA A 22 -22.39 7.46 7.41
C ALA A 22 -21.32 7.37 6.30
N ILE A 23 -20.73 6.19 6.06
CA ILE A 23 -19.76 5.99 4.97
C ILE A 23 -20.39 6.29 3.61
N VAL A 24 -21.63 5.84 3.37
CA VAL A 24 -22.36 6.14 2.13
C VAL A 24 -22.56 7.66 1.96
N GLY A 25 -23.00 8.35 3.02
CA GLY A 25 -23.18 9.80 2.99
C GLY A 25 -21.86 10.55 2.73
N LEU A 26 -20.76 10.14 3.36
CA LEU A 26 -19.44 10.73 3.13
C LEU A 26 -18.97 10.53 1.68
N ARG A 27 -19.19 9.35 1.10
CA ARG A 27 -18.85 9.07 -0.31
C ARG A 27 -19.71 9.86 -1.28
N GLN A 28 -20.99 10.08 -0.99
CA GLN A 28 -21.85 10.96 -1.78
C GLN A 28 -21.35 12.40 -1.75
N GLN A 29 -20.93 12.89 -0.58
CA GLN A 29 -20.35 14.23 -0.45
C GLN A 29 -19.03 14.35 -1.22
N LEU A 30 -18.20 13.30 -1.20
CA LEU A 30 -16.96 13.23 -1.98
C LEU A 30 -17.22 13.40 -3.48
N GLN A 31 -18.19 12.65 -4.03
CA GLN A 31 -18.60 12.78 -5.44
C GLN A 31 -19.10 14.19 -5.80
N MET A 32 -19.78 14.86 -4.87
CA MET A 32 -20.23 16.24 -5.07
C MET A 32 -19.05 17.22 -5.09
N ILE A 33 -18.04 17.00 -4.25
CA ILE A 33 -16.80 17.78 -4.25
C ILE A 33 -16.05 17.58 -5.56
N GLU A 34 -15.86 16.34 -6.02
CA GLU A 34 -15.18 16.03 -7.29
C GLU A 34 -15.84 16.73 -8.47
N LYS A 35 -17.17 16.65 -8.59
CA LYS A 35 -17.93 17.38 -9.64
C LYS A 35 -17.73 18.90 -9.56
N LYS A 36 -17.61 19.43 -8.34
CA LYS A 36 -17.38 20.87 -8.13
C LYS A 36 -15.95 21.27 -8.49
N GLU A 37 -14.96 20.43 -8.16
CA GLU A 37 -13.56 20.59 -8.59
C GLU A 37 -13.47 20.61 -10.12
N GLU A 38 -14.12 19.68 -10.82
CA GLU A 38 -14.18 19.68 -12.29
C GLU A 38 -14.78 20.97 -12.87
N HIS A 39 -15.86 21.47 -12.27
CA HIS A 39 -16.47 22.72 -12.68
C HIS A 39 -15.54 23.92 -12.47
N LEU A 40 -14.88 23.99 -11.31
CA LEU A 40 -13.91 25.05 -11.00
C LEU A 40 -12.71 24.99 -11.95
N GLN A 41 -12.22 23.80 -12.29
CA GLN A 41 -11.13 23.64 -13.24
C GLN A 41 -11.50 24.21 -14.62
N LYS A 42 -12.69 23.87 -15.15
CA LYS A 42 -13.19 24.46 -16.41
C LYS A 42 -13.26 25.98 -16.35
N LYS A 43 -13.74 26.53 -15.23
CA LYS A 43 -13.82 27.98 -15.01
C LYS A 43 -12.45 28.65 -14.94
N ILE A 44 -11.47 27.99 -14.32
CA ILE A 44 -10.07 28.43 -14.27
C ILE A 44 -9.51 28.53 -15.70
N ASP A 45 -9.74 27.51 -16.52
CA ASP A 45 -9.26 27.45 -17.91
C ASP A 45 -9.92 28.53 -18.78
N GLU A 46 -11.23 28.75 -18.61
CA GLU A 46 -11.97 29.81 -19.30
C GLU A 46 -11.44 31.21 -18.95
N GLU A 47 -11.27 31.52 -17.66
CA GLU A 47 -10.75 32.82 -17.24
C GLU A 47 -9.28 33.00 -17.65
N LEU A 48 -8.49 31.93 -17.68
CA LEU A 48 -7.13 31.97 -18.23
C LEU A 48 -7.13 32.28 -19.73
N LYS A 49 -8.03 31.65 -20.50
CA LYS A 49 -8.20 31.92 -21.94
C LYS A 49 -8.61 33.37 -22.18
N LYS A 50 -9.58 33.89 -21.41
CA LYS A 50 -10.00 35.30 -21.48
C LYS A 50 -8.86 36.25 -21.13
N ALA A 51 -8.06 35.94 -20.11
CA ALA A 51 -6.91 36.73 -19.72
C ALA A 51 -5.86 36.79 -20.85
N LYS A 52 -5.52 35.64 -21.44
CA LYS A 52 -4.57 35.54 -22.57
C LYS A 52 -5.04 36.33 -23.78
N ALA A 53 -6.33 36.22 -24.15
CA ALA A 53 -6.90 36.92 -25.30
C ALA A 53 -6.88 38.46 -25.15
N ASN A 54 -6.89 38.98 -23.93
CA ASN A 54 -6.93 40.42 -23.65
C ASN A 54 -5.60 40.98 -23.11
N ALA A 55 -4.54 40.16 -23.03
CA ALA A 55 -3.31 40.52 -22.34
C ALA A 55 -2.61 41.75 -22.94
N VAL A 56 -2.69 41.92 -24.27
CA VAL A 56 -2.06 43.02 -24.99
C VAL A 56 -3.07 44.11 -25.37
N SER A 57 -4.32 43.74 -25.65
CA SER A 57 -5.36 44.66 -26.15
C SER A 57 -6.14 45.37 -25.05
N ASN A 58 -6.43 44.70 -23.93
CA ASN A 58 -7.23 45.27 -22.84
C ASN A 58 -6.79 44.73 -21.48
N LYS A 59 -5.77 45.39 -20.93
CA LYS A 59 -5.13 45.02 -19.66
C LYS A 59 -6.10 44.99 -18.47
N ALA A 60 -7.14 45.84 -18.47
CA ALA A 60 -8.15 45.87 -17.40
C ALA A 60 -8.99 44.59 -17.38
N VAL A 61 -9.47 44.15 -18.56
CA VAL A 61 -10.23 42.90 -18.71
C VAL A 61 -9.35 41.69 -18.36
N ALA A 62 -8.10 41.66 -18.83
CA ALA A 62 -7.16 40.59 -18.51
C ALA A 62 -6.90 40.49 -16.98
N THR A 63 -6.68 41.63 -16.31
CA THR A 63 -6.48 41.68 -14.86
C THR A 63 -7.71 41.19 -14.09
N GLN A 64 -8.91 41.56 -14.53
CA GLN A 64 -10.14 41.10 -13.89
C GLN A 64 -10.35 39.58 -14.06
N ALA A 65 -10.04 39.04 -15.24
CA ALA A 65 -10.08 37.61 -15.49
C ALA A 65 -9.08 36.84 -14.61
N LEU A 66 -7.85 37.34 -14.47
CA LEU A 66 -6.85 36.75 -13.56
C LEU A 66 -7.30 36.77 -12.08
N ARG A 67 -7.99 37.82 -11.63
CA ARG A 67 -8.58 37.86 -10.28
C ARG A 67 -9.64 36.78 -10.08
N ARG A 68 -10.53 36.58 -11.06
CA ARG A 68 -11.56 35.53 -11.03
C ARG A 68 -10.95 34.13 -11.07
N LYS A 69 -9.91 33.93 -11.88
CA LYS A 69 -9.11 32.70 -11.92
C LYS A 69 -8.56 32.40 -10.52
N LYS A 70 -7.86 33.36 -9.90
CA LYS A 70 -7.22 33.16 -8.59
C LYS A 70 -8.23 32.88 -7.47
N ALA A 71 -9.40 33.49 -7.51
CA ALA A 71 -10.48 33.16 -6.58
C ALA A 71 -10.98 31.70 -6.75
N SER A 72 -11.09 31.24 -7.99
CA SER A 72 -11.51 29.85 -8.29
C SER A 72 -10.42 28.83 -7.89
N GLU A 73 -9.14 29.16 -8.08
CA GLU A 73 -8.00 28.35 -7.59
C GLU A 73 -8.02 28.23 -6.07
N SER A 74 -8.21 29.35 -5.35
CA SER A 74 -8.31 29.32 -3.89
C SER A 74 -9.50 28.50 -3.39
N GLU A 75 -10.62 28.51 -4.11
CA GLU A 75 -11.75 27.64 -3.77
C GLU A 75 -11.43 26.16 -4.03
N MET A 76 -10.73 25.85 -5.12
CA MET A 76 -10.29 24.50 -5.46
C MET A 76 -9.32 23.93 -4.40
N ASP A 77 -8.35 24.73 -3.94
CA ASP A 77 -7.43 24.34 -2.86
C ASP A 77 -8.19 24.02 -1.57
N ARG A 78 -9.22 24.81 -1.25
CA ARG A 78 -10.07 24.55 -0.08
C ARG A 78 -10.84 23.24 -0.22
N LEU A 79 -11.37 22.95 -1.41
CA LEU A 79 -12.09 21.70 -1.69
C LEU A 79 -11.15 20.49 -1.58
N ALA A 80 -9.91 20.60 -2.06
CA ALA A 80 -8.92 19.53 -1.94
C ALA A 80 -8.64 19.18 -0.46
N GLY A 81 -8.54 20.19 0.42
CA GLY A 81 -8.42 19.97 1.86
C GLY A 81 -9.65 19.30 2.48
N GLN A 82 -10.86 19.69 2.05
CA GLN A 82 -12.10 19.05 2.49
C GLN A 82 -12.17 17.59 2.02
N ARG A 83 -11.73 17.32 0.78
CA ARG A 83 -11.69 15.98 0.19
C ARG A 83 -10.82 15.04 1.02
N LEU A 84 -9.58 15.45 1.30
CA LEU A 84 -8.65 14.69 2.14
C LEU A 84 -9.25 14.41 3.54
N GLN A 85 -9.94 15.38 4.13
CA GLN A 85 -10.56 15.20 5.43
C GLN A 85 -11.72 14.18 5.39
N LEU A 86 -12.52 14.15 4.33
CA LEU A 86 -13.58 13.16 4.15
C LEU A 86 -13.00 11.76 3.91
N GLU A 87 -11.96 11.63 3.09
CA GLU A 87 -11.26 10.37 2.85
C GLU A 87 -10.70 9.78 4.16
N LEU A 88 -10.06 10.62 4.98
CA LEU A 88 -9.58 10.21 6.31
C LEU A 88 -10.71 9.72 7.22
N GLN A 89 -11.87 10.40 7.21
CA GLN A 89 -13.04 10.00 8.00
C GLN A 89 -13.62 8.66 7.52
N ILE A 90 -13.69 8.43 6.21
CA ILE A 90 -14.13 7.15 5.64
C ILE A 90 -13.21 6.03 6.12
N ASN A 91 -11.89 6.18 5.97
CA ASN A 91 -10.91 5.19 6.40
C ASN A 91 -11.00 4.90 7.92
N THR A 92 -11.23 5.94 8.71
CA THR A 92 -11.41 5.82 10.17
C THR A 92 -12.66 5.01 10.51
N LEU A 93 -13.79 5.27 9.84
CA LEU A 93 -15.04 4.53 10.06
C LEU A 93 -14.94 3.08 9.60
N GLU A 94 -14.28 2.83 8.48
CA GLU A 94 -14.04 1.47 7.97
C GLU A 94 -13.17 0.67 8.94
N SER A 95 -12.09 1.28 9.44
CA SER A 95 -11.21 0.67 10.45
C SER A 95 -11.93 0.40 11.76
N ALA A 96 -12.77 1.35 12.21
CA ALA A 96 -13.60 1.18 13.41
C ALA A 96 -14.60 0.02 13.24
N ASN A 97 -15.20 -0.13 12.05
CA ASN A 97 -16.12 -1.24 11.78
C ASN A 97 -15.39 -2.59 11.78
N LEU A 98 -14.20 -2.68 11.16
CA LEU A 98 -13.37 -3.89 11.21
C LEU A 98 -13.01 -4.25 12.67
N ASN A 99 -12.55 -3.27 13.45
CA ASN A 99 -12.20 -3.50 14.86
C ASN A 99 -13.41 -3.97 15.67
N ALA A 100 -14.60 -3.41 15.44
CA ALA A 100 -15.83 -3.85 16.09
C ALA A 100 -16.19 -5.32 15.74
N GLU A 101 -15.99 -5.72 14.48
CA GLU A 101 -16.21 -7.10 14.04
C GLU A 101 -15.20 -8.07 14.68
N THR A 102 -13.92 -7.71 14.73
CA THR A 102 -12.88 -8.49 15.42
C THR A 102 -13.21 -8.65 16.90
N MET A 103 -13.61 -7.58 17.58
CA MET A 103 -14.00 -7.64 18.99
C MET A 103 -15.23 -8.53 19.22
N ALA A 104 -16.21 -8.50 18.30
CA ALA A 104 -17.38 -9.38 18.37
C ALA A 104 -16.98 -10.86 18.19
N ALA A 105 -16.07 -11.16 17.27
CA ALA A 105 -15.53 -12.52 17.08
C ALA A 105 -14.75 -12.99 18.31
N MET A 106 -13.89 -12.15 18.87
CA MET A 106 -13.14 -12.44 20.10
C MET A 106 -14.08 -12.70 21.28
N LYS A 107 -15.15 -11.91 21.43
CA LYS A 107 -16.16 -12.14 22.46
C LYS A 107 -16.82 -13.51 22.31
N LYS A 108 -17.23 -13.88 21.09
CA LYS A 108 -17.82 -15.20 20.82
C LYS A 108 -16.83 -16.33 21.12
N ALA A 109 -15.57 -16.17 20.75
CA ALA A 109 -14.52 -17.14 21.07
C ALA A 109 -14.32 -17.26 22.59
N SER A 110 -14.30 -16.14 23.32
CA SER A 110 -14.20 -16.12 24.78
C SER A 110 -15.40 -16.81 25.44
N ASP A 111 -16.62 -16.61 24.93
CA ASP A 111 -17.83 -17.26 25.46
C ASP A 111 -17.75 -18.79 25.25
N VAL A 112 -17.25 -19.24 24.10
CA VAL A 112 -17.01 -20.67 23.83
C VAL A 112 -15.94 -21.24 24.75
N LEU A 113 -14.80 -20.55 24.90
CA LEU A 113 -13.74 -20.96 25.83
C LEU A 113 -14.25 -21.03 27.28
N ALA A 114 -15.05 -20.05 27.71
CA ALA A 114 -15.67 -20.06 29.02
C ALA A 114 -16.62 -21.26 29.20
N SER A 115 -17.34 -21.68 28.14
CA SER A 115 -18.16 -22.88 28.19
C SER A 115 -17.33 -24.18 28.20
N ILE A 116 -16.24 -24.26 27.44
CA ILE A 116 -15.34 -25.42 27.44
C ILE A 116 -14.71 -25.58 28.84
N HIS A 117 -14.15 -24.49 29.39
CA HIS A 117 -13.53 -24.50 30.71
C HIS A 117 -14.55 -24.64 31.84
N GLY A 118 -15.73 -24.04 31.71
CA GLY A 118 -16.83 -24.20 32.67
C GLY A 118 -17.35 -25.64 32.76
N ASN A 119 -17.25 -26.41 31.67
CA ASN A 119 -17.55 -27.84 31.65
C ASN A 119 -16.38 -28.72 32.14
N MET A 120 -15.16 -28.17 32.24
CA MET A 120 -13.99 -28.75 32.91
C MET A 120 -13.96 -28.31 34.38
N THR A 121 -14.82 -28.88 35.21
CA THR A 121 -14.73 -28.71 36.67
C THR A 121 -13.41 -29.31 37.18
N MET A 122 -12.84 -28.75 38.26
CA MET A 122 -11.60 -29.25 38.89
C MET A 122 -11.66 -30.76 39.12
N ASP A 123 -12.81 -31.29 39.54
CA ASP A 123 -13.04 -32.74 39.74
C ASP A 123 -12.86 -33.59 38.48
N LYS A 124 -13.26 -33.07 37.30
CA LYS A 124 -13.06 -33.77 36.02
C LYS A 124 -11.61 -33.67 35.56
N VAL A 125 -10.93 -32.56 35.86
CA VAL A 125 -9.51 -32.39 35.57
C VAL A 125 -8.69 -33.35 36.42
N ASP A 126 -8.95 -33.45 37.73
CA ASP A 126 -8.28 -34.40 38.62
C ASP A 126 -8.54 -35.85 38.20
N SER A 127 -9.79 -36.21 37.89
CA SER A 127 -10.12 -37.54 37.36
C SER A 127 -9.41 -37.87 36.04
N THR A 128 -9.27 -36.88 35.16
CA THR A 128 -8.58 -37.06 33.88
C THR A 128 -7.07 -37.13 34.08
N MET A 129 -6.50 -36.33 34.98
CA MET A 129 -5.08 -36.38 35.33
C MET A 129 -4.71 -37.70 35.99
N SER A 130 -5.54 -38.24 36.90
CA SER A 130 -5.34 -39.59 37.44
C SER A 130 -5.32 -40.66 36.34
N LYS A 131 -6.26 -40.60 35.39
CA LYS A 131 -6.27 -41.52 34.24
C LYS A 131 -5.08 -41.33 33.32
N ILE A 132 -4.61 -40.10 33.11
CA ILE A 132 -3.42 -39.82 32.31
C ILE A 132 -2.17 -40.38 32.99
N THR A 133 -2.02 -40.21 34.31
CA THR A 133 -0.90 -40.78 35.05
C THR A 133 -0.93 -42.31 34.96
N GLU A 134 -2.10 -42.93 35.14
CA GLU A 134 -2.29 -44.38 35.02
C GLU A 134 -1.99 -44.87 33.59
N GLN A 135 -2.45 -44.16 32.55
CA GLN A 135 -2.14 -44.47 31.15
C GLN A 135 -0.67 -44.21 30.79
N ARG A 136 -0.02 -43.22 31.42
CA ARG A 136 1.40 -42.92 31.23
C ARG A 136 2.28 -43.99 31.89
N GLU A 137 1.88 -44.48 33.06
CA GLU A 137 2.52 -45.64 33.71
C GLU A 137 2.40 -46.88 32.82
N ILE A 138 1.21 -47.18 32.31
CA ILE A 138 0.99 -48.27 31.34
C ILE A 138 1.82 -48.08 30.07
N ALA A 139 1.87 -46.87 29.50
CA ALA A 139 2.67 -46.59 28.32
C ALA A 139 4.19 -46.67 28.59
N THR A 140 4.64 -46.34 29.79
CA THR A 140 6.04 -46.48 30.22
C THR A 140 6.38 -47.96 30.41
N GLU A 141 5.48 -48.73 31.01
CA GLU A 141 5.64 -50.18 31.18
C GLU A 141 5.63 -50.91 29.83
N ILE A 142 4.79 -50.48 28.89
CA ILE A 142 4.81 -50.95 27.50
C ILE A 142 6.09 -50.52 26.78
N ALA A 143 6.52 -49.27 26.93
CA ALA A 143 7.75 -48.77 26.32
C ALA A 143 8.98 -49.49 26.87
N GLU A 144 9.03 -49.80 28.16
CA GLU A 144 10.09 -50.61 28.79
C GLU A 144 10.03 -52.06 28.34
N ALA A 145 8.83 -52.63 28.17
CA ALA A 145 8.63 -53.99 27.66
C ALA A 145 8.91 -54.14 26.16
N LEU A 146 8.70 -53.08 25.37
CA LEU A 146 8.97 -53.03 23.92
C LEU A 146 10.33 -52.43 23.59
N SER A 147 11.00 -51.80 24.56
CA SER A 147 12.35 -51.26 24.42
C SER A 147 13.36 -52.39 24.28
N TYR A 148 13.47 -52.90 23.06
CA TYR A 148 14.78 -53.22 22.52
C TYR A 148 15.51 -51.91 22.22
N PRO A 149 16.81 -51.78 22.55
CA PRO A 149 17.54 -50.53 22.41
C PRO A 149 17.79 -50.27 20.92
N THR A 150 16.87 -49.55 20.28
CA THR A 150 17.07 -49.00 18.94
C THR A 150 16.76 -47.52 18.98
N GLY A 151 17.66 -46.77 19.59
CA GLY A 151 17.81 -45.36 19.28
C GLY A 151 18.36 -45.26 17.86
N THR A 152 17.58 -44.69 16.96
CA THR A 152 18.13 -44.06 15.75
C THR A 152 17.99 -42.57 15.99
N GLU A 153 19.00 -42.01 16.63
CA GLU A 153 19.31 -40.59 16.44
C GLU A 153 19.49 -40.42 14.93
N ALA A 154 18.74 -39.51 14.32
CA ALA A 154 18.93 -39.19 12.92
C ALA A 154 20.39 -38.75 12.73
N ASP A 155 21.08 -39.37 11.76
CA ASP A 155 22.48 -39.06 11.49
C ASP A 155 22.56 -37.62 10.98
N GLU A 156 23.20 -36.75 11.75
CA GLU A 156 23.34 -35.33 11.41
C GLU A 156 24.02 -35.14 10.05
N ASP A 157 24.79 -36.11 9.57
CA ASP A 157 25.48 -36.02 8.29
C ASP A 157 24.54 -36.32 7.11
N GLU A 158 23.52 -37.16 7.29
CA GLU A 158 22.44 -37.36 6.31
C GLU A 158 21.61 -36.08 6.16
N LEU A 159 21.28 -35.43 7.29
CA LEU A 159 20.53 -34.17 7.31
C LEU A 159 21.32 -33.00 6.70
N LYS A 160 22.65 -32.97 6.86
CA LYS A 160 23.52 -31.96 6.22
C LYS A 160 23.60 -32.15 4.71
N ALA A 161 23.62 -33.39 4.24
CA ALA A 161 23.64 -33.68 2.80
C ALA A 161 22.33 -33.22 2.13
N GLU A 162 21.19 -33.51 2.75
CA GLU A 162 19.88 -33.07 2.27
C GLU A 162 19.75 -31.53 2.27
N LEU A 163 20.29 -30.86 3.31
CA LEU A 163 20.32 -29.39 3.37
C LEU A 163 21.16 -28.78 2.23
N ALA A 164 22.31 -29.39 1.90
CA ALA A 164 23.19 -28.89 0.84
C ALA A 164 22.54 -28.99 -0.55
N GLU A 165 21.75 -30.04 -0.81
CA GLU A 165 21.02 -30.20 -2.06
C GLU A 165 19.96 -29.10 -2.24
N LEU A 166 19.21 -28.80 -1.18
CA LEU A 166 18.21 -27.70 -1.16
C LEU A 166 18.81 -26.31 -1.39
N GLU A 167 20.01 -26.05 -0.87
CA GLU A 167 20.70 -24.76 -1.07
C GLU A 167 21.11 -24.55 -2.53
N GLN A 168 21.59 -25.61 -3.19
CA GLN A 168 22.02 -25.59 -4.58
C GLN A 168 20.83 -25.31 -5.52
N GLU A 169 19.71 -26.01 -5.34
CA GLU A 169 18.49 -25.80 -6.14
C GLU A 169 18.00 -24.35 -6.04
N THR A 170 18.01 -23.76 -4.84
CA THR A 170 17.56 -22.38 -4.62
C THR A 170 18.47 -21.33 -5.30
N LEU A 171 19.77 -21.59 -5.39
CA LEU A 171 20.73 -20.71 -6.06
C LEU A 171 20.55 -20.74 -7.57
N ASP A 172 20.33 -21.92 -8.14
CA ASP A 172 20.13 -22.11 -9.58
C ASP A 172 18.85 -21.41 -10.06
N GLU A 173 17.76 -21.47 -9.27
CA GLU A 173 16.52 -20.72 -9.56
C GLU A 173 16.74 -19.19 -9.57
N ARG A 174 17.58 -18.67 -8.67
CA ARG A 174 17.88 -17.22 -8.61
C ARG A 174 18.74 -16.77 -9.80
N LEU A 175 19.66 -17.61 -10.27
CA LEU A 175 20.51 -17.31 -11.41
C LEU A 175 19.76 -17.39 -12.73
N ALA A 176 18.82 -18.32 -12.86
CA ALA A 176 17.92 -18.42 -14.03
C ALA A 176 17.03 -17.17 -14.22
N GLY A 177 16.81 -16.37 -13.18
CA GLY A 177 16.05 -15.12 -13.25
C GLY A 177 16.82 -13.89 -13.74
N ALA A 178 18.15 -13.97 -13.94
CA ALA A 178 19.02 -12.83 -14.24
C ALA A 178 19.45 -12.72 -15.73
N GLU A 179 18.62 -13.16 -16.66
CA GLU A 179 18.92 -13.15 -18.10
C GLU A 179 18.43 -11.85 -18.78
N HIS A 180 19.30 -10.81 -18.84
CA HIS A 180 19.56 -9.98 -20.03
C HIS A 180 20.39 -8.73 -19.69
N VAL A 181 21.64 -8.71 -20.14
CA VAL A 181 22.44 -7.46 -20.29
C VAL A 181 22.42 -7.07 -21.78
N PRO A 182 21.99 -5.85 -22.17
CA PRO A 182 21.94 -5.49 -23.59
C PRO A 182 23.34 -5.32 -24.19
N LEU A 183 23.66 -6.13 -25.20
CA LEU A 183 24.83 -5.96 -26.05
C LEU A 183 24.51 -4.95 -27.16
N HIS A 184 25.16 -3.77 -27.15
CA HIS A 184 25.05 -2.78 -28.21
C HIS A 184 26.15 -3.00 -29.27
N ILE A 185 25.77 -3.46 -30.46
CA ILE A 185 26.65 -3.56 -31.64
C ILE A 185 26.39 -2.34 -32.53
N PRO A 186 27.41 -1.58 -32.99
CA PRO A 186 27.20 -0.45 -33.88
C PRO A 186 26.96 -0.94 -35.32
N ALA A 187 25.87 -0.50 -35.94
CA ALA A 187 25.48 -0.88 -37.29
C ALA A 187 26.28 -0.10 -38.34
N GLY A 188 27.13 -0.80 -39.10
CA GLY A 188 27.79 -0.28 -40.28
C GLY A 188 27.03 -0.57 -41.57
N ALA A 189 27.11 0.39 -42.50
CA ALA A 189 27.02 0.27 -43.96
C ALA A 189 25.65 0.30 -44.65
N ARG A 190 25.26 1.50 -45.13
CA ARG A 190 24.80 1.68 -46.53
C ARG A 190 25.19 3.06 -47.07
N ARG A 191 25.80 3.03 -48.26
CA ARG A 191 26.37 4.12 -49.08
C ARG A 191 25.28 4.97 -49.76
N VAL A 192 25.39 6.29 -49.69
CA VAL A 192 24.84 7.26 -50.68
C VAL A 192 25.78 8.47 -50.79
N GLU A 193 25.84 9.03 -52.00
CA GLU A 193 26.84 9.90 -52.62
C GLU A 193 26.98 11.35 -52.09
N GLU A 194 28.12 11.97 -52.43
CA GLU A 194 28.66 13.28 -52.05
C GLU A 194 27.94 14.51 -52.66
N ARG A 195 27.83 15.62 -51.89
CA ARG A 195 28.17 17.03 -52.27
C ARG A 195 28.04 17.99 -51.06
N PRO A 196 28.73 19.16 -51.06
CA PRO A 196 29.65 19.52 -50.00
C PRO A 196 29.08 20.53 -48.99
N THR A 197 29.44 20.37 -47.70
CA THR A 197 29.27 21.40 -46.67
C THR A 197 30.59 22.08 -46.39
N VAL A 198 30.64 23.35 -46.75
CA VAL A 198 31.74 24.30 -46.60
C VAL A 198 31.89 24.72 -45.12
N ALA A 199 33.16 24.88 -44.71
CA ALA A 199 33.67 25.70 -43.60
C ALA A 199 33.27 25.32 -42.16
N VAL A 200 34.02 24.38 -41.57
CA VAL A 200 34.23 24.31 -40.10
C VAL A 200 35.70 23.98 -39.74
N GLU A 201 36.47 23.38 -40.66
CA GLU A 201 37.88 22.98 -40.40
C GLU A 201 38.88 24.14 -40.26
N ASP A 202 38.58 25.34 -40.77
CA ASP A 202 39.50 26.49 -40.74
C ASP A 202 39.64 27.12 -39.33
N ASP A 203 38.67 26.85 -38.43
CA ASP A 203 38.63 27.41 -37.08
C ASP A 203 39.47 26.57 -36.08
N GLU A 204 39.53 25.25 -36.28
CA GLU A 204 40.28 24.34 -35.40
C GLU A 204 41.81 24.45 -35.62
N GLU A 205 42.27 24.61 -36.87
CA GLU A 205 43.70 24.80 -37.15
C GLU A 205 44.24 26.15 -36.65
N ALA A 206 43.41 27.20 -36.69
CA ALA A 206 43.78 28.51 -36.15
C ALA A 206 43.98 28.45 -34.63
N GLN A 207 43.08 27.76 -33.92
CA GLN A 207 43.14 27.57 -32.47
C GLN A 207 44.35 26.71 -32.06
N LEU A 208 44.70 25.69 -32.86
CA LEU A 208 45.85 24.83 -32.59
C LEU A 208 47.20 25.57 -32.75
N ARG A 209 47.32 26.48 -33.73
CA ARG A 209 48.54 27.31 -33.88
C ARG A 209 48.71 28.30 -32.74
N GLU A 210 47.63 28.91 -32.27
CA GLU A 210 47.70 29.87 -31.16
C GLU A 210 48.16 29.19 -29.86
N LEU A 211 47.65 27.98 -29.58
CA LEU A 211 48.06 27.16 -28.43
C LEU A 211 49.53 26.74 -28.50
N GLN A 212 50.03 26.40 -29.70
CA GLN A 212 51.44 26.03 -29.90
C GLN A 212 52.39 27.23 -29.76
N ALA A 213 51.98 28.42 -30.20
CA ALA A 213 52.77 29.65 -30.08
C ALA A 213 52.90 30.11 -28.62
N ALA A 214 51.86 29.93 -27.80
CA ALA A 214 51.87 30.29 -26.38
C ALA A 214 52.76 29.37 -25.51
N LEU A 215 53.07 28.15 -25.97
CA LEU A 215 53.92 27.18 -25.28
C LEU A 215 55.41 27.29 -25.66
N ALA A 216 55.74 28.11 -26.67
CA ALA A 216 57.11 28.31 -27.18
C ALA A 216 57.76 29.64 -26.77
N MET A 217 57.13 30.39 -25.85
CA MET A 217 57.74 31.48 -25.06
C MET A 217 57.88 31.06 -23.61
#